data_AF-R7B031-F1
#
_entry.id   AF-R7B031-F1
#
_cell.length_a   1.000
_cell.length_b   1.000
_cell.length_c   1.000
_cell.angle_alpha   90.00
_cell.angle_beta   90.00
_cell.angle_gamma   90.00
#
_symmetry.space_group_name_H-M   'P 1'
#
loop_
_entity.id
_entity.type
_entity.pdbx_description
1 polymer ?
#
loop_
_entity_poly.entity_id
_entity_poly.type
_entity_poly.pdbx_seq_one_letter_code
_entity_poly.pdbx_strand_id
1 'polypeptide(L)'
;MPIYDGLSTTPQAAGGTAQSAGFQRETFRFTVLPENLAQMQAFPEANLSTPYQTAVMTVLALCAYAADKNRGIEMLNWLRGPRPLNGQEISFLNDRFRGGKTYLPYTYFAGATPDNGYTPAQPYTITVECGHFSEEEAGYMKLFIPCGGADSPRPVKLRQRGQDGKWFLWEQYLLTGVRLPKAADPWACGQDGSASGR
;
A
#
# COMPACT_ATOMS: atom_id res chain seq x y z
N MET A 1 -17.67 -52.49 46.42
CA MET A 1 -16.88 -52.75 45.19
C MET A 1 -17.45 -51.88 44.09
N PRO A 2 -16.69 -51.07 43.33
CA PRO A 2 -15.55 -50.17 43.60
C PRO A 2 -16.01 -48.66 43.61
N ILE A 3 -15.36 -47.69 44.30
CA ILE A 3 -14.31 -46.70 43.86
C ILE A 3 -14.55 -46.22 42.40
N TYR A 4 -14.60 -44.93 42.02
CA TYR A 4 -13.59 -43.86 41.88
C TYR A 4 -14.37 -42.59 41.40
N ASP A 5 -14.14 -41.37 41.88
CA ASP A 5 -12.99 -40.48 41.74
C ASP A 5 -13.05 -39.58 40.48
N GLY A 6 -12.66 -38.32 40.68
CA GLY A 6 -13.22 -37.15 40.01
C GLY A 6 -12.84 -36.86 38.56
N LEU A 7 -13.62 -35.95 37.97
CA LEU A 7 -13.18 -35.09 36.86
C LEU A 7 -13.74 -33.68 37.08
N SER A 8 -12.84 -32.81 37.52
CA SER A 8 -12.95 -31.36 37.40
C SER A 8 -13.32 -31.00 35.96
N THR A 9 -14.50 -30.42 35.75
CA THR A 9 -14.82 -29.83 34.44
C THR A 9 -14.96 -28.32 34.65
N THR A 10 -13.88 -27.64 34.36
CA THR A 10 -13.81 -26.20 34.09
C THR A 10 -14.96 -25.81 33.15
N PRO A 11 -15.61 -24.64 33.29
CA PRO A 11 -16.52 -24.17 32.27
C PRO A 11 -15.75 -24.02 30.96
N GLN A 12 -16.07 -24.91 30.03
CA GLN A 12 -15.60 -24.93 28.66
C GLN A 12 -16.04 -23.59 28.03
N ALA A 13 -15.07 -22.73 27.72
CA ALA A 13 -15.30 -21.54 26.92
C ALA A 13 -15.85 -22.00 25.56
N ALA A 14 -17.15 -21.81 25.39
CA ALA A 14 -17.85 -22.12 24.17
C ALA A 14 -17.34 -21.23 23.04
N GLY A 15 -17.05 -21.86 21.91
CA GLY A 15 -17.05 -21.20 20.61
C GLY A 15 -15.80 -20.39 20.31
N GLY A 16 -14.78 -21.07 19.79
CA GLY A 16 -13.96 -20.45 18.76
C GLY A 16 -14.88 -19.95 17.66
N THR A 17 -14.95 -18.64 17.49
CA THR A 17 -15.33 -18.05 16.21
C THR A 17 -14.02 -17.72 15.53
N ALA A 18 -13.60 -18.57 14.59
CA ALA A 18 -12.77 -18.09 13.51
C ALA A 18 -13.59 -16.97 12.86
N GLN A 19 -13.26 -15.72 13.19
CA GLN A 19 -13.79 -14.58 12.48
C GLN A 19 -13.37 -14.82 11.04
N SER A 20 -14.33 -15.10 10.16
CA SER A 20 -14.07 -15.03 8.73
C SER A 20 -13.56 -13.62 8.49
N ALA A 21 -12.29 -13.47 8.13
CA ALA A 21 -11.73 -12.25 7.62
C ALA A 21 -12.54 -11.88 6.37
N GLY A 22 -13.62 -11.12 6.55
CA GLY A 22 -14.33 -10.50 5.45
C GLY A 22 -13.34 -9.65 4.67
N PHE A 23 -13.62 -9.42 3.39
CA PHE A 23 -12.85 -8.52 2.52
C PHE A 23 -12.84 -7.09 3.11
N GLN A 24 -12.02 -6.86 4.13
CA GLN A 24 -11.95 -5.63 4.88
C GLN A 24 -11.27 -4.59 4.00
N ARG A 25 -11.91 -3.43 3.90
CA ARG A 25 -11.42 -2.28 3.15
C ARG A 25 -11.31 -1.11 4.10
N GLU A 26 -10.15 -0.47 4.10
CA GLU A 26 -9.90 0.76 4.85
C GLU A 26 -9.57 1.90 3.91
N THR A 27 -9.99 3.11 4.29
CA THR A 27 -9.77 4.32 3.51
C THR A 27 -9.11 5.38 4.38
N PHE A 28 -7.99 5.91 3.90
CA PHE A 28 -7.18 6.90 4.59
C PHE A 28 -7.21 8.21 3.82
N ARG A 29 -7.29 9.33 4.54
CA ARG A 29 -7.39 10.68 3.96
C ARG A 29 -6.30 11.57 4.52
N PHE A 30 -5.54 12.21 3.64
CA PHE A 30 -4.47 13.14 3.97
C PHE A 30 -4.75 14.49 3.33
N THR A 31 -4.59 15.57 4.08
CA THR A 31 -4.69 16.93 3.53
C THR A 31 -3.40 17.38 2.85
N VAL A 32 -2.27 16.77 3.24
CA VAL A 32 -0.93 17.04 2.72
C VAL A 32 -0.16 15.73 2.55
N LEU A 33 0.78 15.70 1.60
CA LEU A 33 1.73 14.61 1.47
C LEU A 33 3.00 14.96 2.26
N PRO A 34 3.66 14.00 2.93
CA PRO A 34 4.86 14.28 3.69
C PRO A 34 6.04 14.50 2.74
N GLU A 35 6.84 15.53 3.00
CA GLU A 35 8.04 15.85 2.22
C GLU A 35 9.31 15.22 2.80
N ASN A 36 9.30 14.82 4.06
CA ASN A 36 10.43 14.23 4.79
C ASN A 36 9.95 13.30 5.92
N LEU A 37 10.86 12.49 6.48
CA LEU A 37 10.53 11.48 7.49
C LEU A 37 9.86 12.10 8.73
N ALA A 38 10.31 13.27 9.19
CA ALA A 38 9.73 13.92 10.36
C ALA A 38 8.25 14.27 10.16
N GLN A 39 7.88 14.80 8.98
CA GLN A 39 6.48 15.06 8.63
C GLN A 39 5.67 13.77 8.53
N MET A 40 6.24 12.70 7.95
CA MET A 40 5.55 11.41 7.85
C MET A 40 5.28 10.81 9.24
N GLN A 41 6.24 10.91 10.17
CA GLN A 41 6.11 10.43 11.55
C GLN A 41 5.10 11.22 12.39
N ALA A 42 4.71 12.42 11.96
CA ALA A 42 3.70 13.22 12.63
C ALA A 42 2.26 12.75 12.33
N PHE A 43 2.05 11.89 11.33
CA PHE A 43 0.72 11.37 11.03
C PHE A 43 0.25 10.36 12.09
N PRO A 44 -1.05 10.33 12.44
CA PRO A 44 -1.60 9.35 13.37
C PRO A 44 -1.31 7.89 12.97
N GLU A 45 -1.31 7.61 11.68
CA GLU A 45 -1.06 6.29 11.11
C GLU A 45 0.43 5.87 11.23
N ALA A 46 1.34 6.79 11.56
CA ALA A 46 2.75 6.49 11.72
C ALA A 46 3.09 5.66 12.99
N ASN A 47 2.09 5.32 13.81
CA ASN A 47 2.27 4.38 14.92
C ASN A 47 2.49 2.92 14.44
N LEU A 48 2.16 2.63 13.18
CA LEU A 48 2.33 1.34 12.49
C LEU A 48 1.66 0.16 13.24
N SER A 49 0.57 0.43 13.95
CA SER A 49 -0.19 -0.55 14.73
C SER A 49 -0.96 -1.55 13.86
N THR A 50 -1.29 -1.19 12.62
CA THR A 50 -1.97 -2.06 11.65
C THR A 50 -1.17 -2.20 10.34
N PRO A 51 -1.35 -3.30 9.59
CA PRO A 51 -0.71 -3.45 8.29
C PRO A 51 -1.24 -2.43 7.27
N TYR A 52 -2.50 -1.99 7.41
CA TYR A 52 -3.13 -0.96 6.57
C TYR A 52 -2.42 0.40 6.70
N GLN A 53 -2.09 0.80 7.93
CA GLN A 53 -1.32 2.02 8.19
C GLN A 53 0.06 1.98 7.52
N THR A 54 0.77 0.85 7.65
CA THR A 54 2.08 0.66 7.03
C THR A 54 1.99 0.67 5.50
N ALA A 55 0.92 0.08 4.93
CA ALA A 55 0.65 0.09 3.50
C ALA A 55 0.47 1.52 2.95
N VAL A 56 -0.36 2.36 3.59
CA VAL A 56 -0.54 3.75 3.13
C VAL A 56 0.72 4.59 3.32
N MET A 57 1.45 4.42 4.43
CA MET A 57 2.73 5.09 4.62
C MET A 57 3.76 4.71 3.55
N THR A 58 3.71 3.48 3.05
CA THR A 58 4.56 3.05 1.93
C THR A 58 4.24 3.82 0.65
N VAL A 59 2.95 4.06 0.35
CA VAL A 59 2.56 4.91 -0.79
C VAL A 59 3.09 6.33 -0.65
N LEU A 60 2.97 6.92 0.55
CA LEU A 60 3.48 8.27 0.84
C LEU A 60 5.01 8.34 0.69
N ALA A 61 5.73 7.34 1.20
CA ALA A 61 7.19 7.24 1.07
C ALA A 61 7.64 7.11 -0.40
N LEU A 62 6.87 6.41 -1.23
CA LEU A 62 7.12 6.32 -2.67
C LEU A 62 6.84 7.65 -3.39
N CYS A 63 5.86 8.44 -2.95
CA CYS A 63 5.64 9.79 -3.46
C CYS A 63 6.84 10.69 -3.14
N ALA A 64 7.34 10.64 -1.91
CA ALA A 64 8.55 11.35 -1.51
C ALA A 64 9.77 10.88 -2.31
N TYR A 65 9.92 9.57 -2.57
CA TYR A 65 10.99 9.04 -3.42
C TYR A 65 10.93 9.58 -4.86
N ALA A 66 9.72 9.71 -5.42
CA ALA A 66 9.54 10.27 -6.75
C ALA A 66 9.97 11.73 -6.85
N ALA A 67 9.85 12.49 -5.75
CA ALA A 67 10.26 13.89 -5.67
C ALA A 67 11.76 14.04 -5.30
N ASP A 68 12.22 13.29 -4.30
CA ASP A 68 13.61 13.26 -3.81
C ASP A 68 13.96 11.85 -3.33
N LYS A 69 14.90 11.22 -4.04
CA LYS A 69 15.31 9.84 -3.79
C LYS A 69 15.84 9.65 -2.38
N ASN A 70 16.61 10.59 -1.85
CA ASN A 70 17.24 10.44 -0.53
C ASN A 70 16.19 10.48 0.57
N ARG A 71 15.23 11.40 0.47
CA ARG A 71 14.11 11.48 1.42
C ARG A 71 13.22 10.25 1.34
N GLY A 72 12.92 9.77 0.14
CA GLY A 72 12.17 8.53 -0.05
C GLY A 72 12.89 7.31 0.52
N ILE A 73 14.20 7.19 0.33
CA ILE A 73 15.01 6.10 0.92
C ILE A 73 14.96 6.15 2.44
N GLU A 74 15.10 7.33 3.04
CA GLU A 74 14.99 7.51 4.48
C GLU A 74 13.64 7.03 5.03
N MET A 75 12.54 7.45 4.39
CA MET A 75 11.18 7.03 4.76
C MET A 75 10.96 5.51 4.59
N LEU A 76 11.40 4.94 3.46
CA LEU A 76 11.28 3.51 3.20
C LEU A 76 12.12 2.67 4.17
N ASN A 77 13.31 3.15 4.54
CA ASN A 77 14.15 2.48 5.53
C ASN A 77 13.50 2.49 6.92
N TRP A 78 12.86 3.60 7.32
CA TRP A 78 12.08 3.64 8.55
C TRP A 78 10.94 2.60 8.54
N LEU A 79 10.20 2.49 7.43
CA LEU A 79 9.13 1.50 7.27
C LEU A 79 9.63 0.05 7.27
N ARG A 80 10.88 -0.20 6.88
CA ARG A 80 11.47 -1.55 6.85
C ARG A 80 12.17 -1.94 8.17
N GLY A 81 12.25 -1.03 9.13
CA GLY A 81 12.87 -1.26 10.42
C GLY A 81 14.34 -1.70 10.30
N PRO A 82 14.74 -2.87 10.84
CA PRO A 82 16.14 -3.30 10.89
C PRO A 82 16.71 -3.76 9.54
N ARG A 83 15.93 -3.71 8.45
CA ARG A 83 16.33 -4.18 7.12
C ARG A 83 16.28 -3.03 6.10
N PRO A 84 17.26 -2.12 6.10
CA PRO A 84 17.28 -1.02 5.13
C PRO A 84 17.34 -1.56 3.69
N LEU A 85 16.98 -0.70 2.73
CA LEU A 85 17.12 -0.97 1.32
C LEU A 85 18.60 -1.17 0.96
N ASN A 86 18.91 -2.24 0.24
CA ASN A 86 20.24 -2.46 -0.31
C ASN A 86 20.39 -1.79 -1.70
N GLY A 87 21.61 -1.79 -2.25
CA GLY A 87 21.90 -1.16 -3.55
C GLY A 87 21.10 -1.74 -4.72
N GLN A 88 20.78 -3.04 -4.70
CA GLN A 88 19.95 -3.67 -5.72
C GLN A 88 18.50 -3.18 -5.64
N GLU A 89 17.94 -3.10 -4.43
CA GLU A 89 16.58 -2.58 -4.22
C GLU A 89 16.48 -1.10 -4.61
N ILE A 90 17.49 -0.29 -4.28
CA ILE A 90 17.56 1.12 -4.70
C ILE A 90 17.65 1.24 -6.22
N SER A 91 18.48 0.41 -6.87
CA SER A 91 18.59 0.38 -8.34
C SER A 91 17.28 -0.01 -8.99
N PHE A 92 16.59 -1.00 -8.43
CA PHE A 92 15.27 -1.40 -8.87
C PHE A 92 14.25 -0.26 -8.76
N LEU A 93 14.19 0.45 -7.62
CA LEU A 93 13.32 1.62 -7.45
C LEU A 93 13.64 2.68 -8.52
N ASN A 94 14.92 3.02 -8.69
CA ASN A 94 15.38 3.97 -9.70
C ASN A 94 14.89 3.61 -11.10
N ASP A 95 15.00 2.34 -11.48
CA ASP A 95 14.58 1.83 -12.79
C ASP A 95 13.09 2.00 -13.02
N ARG A 96 12.26 1.85 -11.97
CA ARG A 96 10.81 2.06 -12.09
C ARG A 96 10.42 3.52 -12.35
N PHE A 97 11.23 4.47 -11.90
CA PHE A 97 10.98 5.90 -12.11
C PHE A 97 11.61 6.47 -13.40
N ARG A 98 12.42 5.68 -14.13
CA ARG A 98 13.03 6.12 -15.40
C ARG A 98 11.97 6.50 -16.44
N GLY A 99 12.32 7.44 -17.32
CA GLY A 99 11.46 7.86 -18.43
C GLY A 99 10.25 8.68 -18.01
N GLY A 100 10.36 9.48 -16.94
CA GLY A 100 9.28 10.38 -16.50
C GLY A 100 8.14 9.68 -15.75
N LYS A 101 8.37 8.48 -15.21
CA LYS A 101 7.35 7.68 -14.50
C LYS A 101 7.15 8.07 -13.04
N THR A 102 7.41 9.33 -12.70
CA THR A 102 7.19 9.88 -11.35
C THR A 102 5.72 9.91 -10.95
N TYR A 103 4.80 9.73 -11.91
CA TYR A 103 3.36 9.60 -11.67
C TYR A 103 2.95 8.28 -10.99
N LEU A 104 3.78 7.23 -10.99
CA LEU A 104 3.39 5.89 -10.53
C LEU A 104 2.85 5.84 -9.09
N PRO A 105 3.47 6.47 -8.07
CA PRO A 105 2.93 6.47 -6.71
C PRO A 105 1.59 7.21 -6.59
N TYR A 106 1.34 8.18 -7.47
CA TYR A 106 0.10 8.97 -7.46
C TYR A 106 -1.10 8.17 -7.97
N THR A 107 -0.88 7.07 -8.68
CA THR A 107 -1.94 6.18 -9.19
C THR A 107 -2.79 5.58 -8.08
N TYR A 108 -2.28 5.48 -6.85
CA TYR A 108 -2.99 4.89 -5.69
C TYR A 108 -3.99 5.83 -5.02
N PHE A 109 -4.01 7.10 -5.43
CA PHE A 109 -4.93 8.07 -4.86
C PHE A 109 -6.23 8.15 -5.68
N ALA A 110 -7.33 8.35 -4.97
CA ALA A 110 -8.62 8.59 -5.60
C ALA A 110 -8.54 9.80 -6.55
N GLY A 111 -9.18 9.67 -7.72
CA GLY A 111 -9.21 10.71 -8.75
C GLY A 111 -7.97 10.74 -9.66
N ALA A 112 -6.89 10.01 -9.37
CA ALA A 112 -5.75 9.92 -10.27
C ALA A 112 -6.06 8.94 -11.42
N THR A 113 -6.13 9.45 -12.66
CA THR A 113 -6.46 8.65 -13.86
C THR A 113 -5.46 8.91 -14.99
N PRO A 114 -5.36 8.03 -16.00
CA PRO A 114 -4.54 8.30 -17.18
C PRO A 114 -4.89 9.63 -17.87
N ASP A 115 -6.18 9.99 -17.90
CA ASP A 115 -6.69 11.17 -18.60
C ASP A 115 -6.23 12.49 -17.97
N ASN A 116 -6.09 12.54 -16.65
CA ASN A 116 -5.63 13.73 -15.93
C ASN A 116 -4.14 13.69 -15.55
N GLY A 117 -3.38 12.79 -16.19
CA GLY A 117 -1.95 12.61 -15.91
C GLY A 117 -1.67 12.09 -14.50
N TYR A 118 -2.63 11.37 -13.91
CA TYR A 118 -2.60 10.87 -12.54
C TYR A 118 -2.52 11.96 -11.47
N THR A 119 -3.19 13.09 -11.71
CA THR A 119 -3.37 14.13 -10.71
C THR A 119 -4.42 13.67 -9.69
N PRO A 120 -4.08 13.48 -8.39
CA PRO A 120 -5.05 13.05 -7.39
C PRO A 120 -6.10 14.11 -7.08
N ALA A 121 -7.30 13.67 -6.68
CA ALA A 121 -8.27 14.55 -6.03
C ALA A 121 -7.83 14.86 -4.59
N GLN A 122 -8.18 16.06 -4.10
CA GLN A 122 -8.01 16.43 -2.70
C GLN A 122 -9.34 16.32 -1.93
N PRO A 123 -9.31 15.87 -0.65
CA PRO A 123 -8.13 15.41 0.10
C PRO A 123 -7.56 14.10 -0.48
N TYR A 124 -6.24 13.93 -0.38
CA TYR A 124 -5.53 12.76 -0.89
C TYR A 124 -6.07 11.50 -0.21
N THR A 125 -6.73 10.64 -0.98
CA THR A 125 -7.45 9.49 -0.44
C THR A 125 -6.87 8.18 -0.98
N ILE A 126 -6.47 7.28 -0.09
CA ILE A 126 -5.94 5.95 -0.45
C ILE A 126 -6.89 4.88 0.12
N THR A 127 -7.21 3.87 -0.67
CA THR A 127 -7.98 2.70 -0.24
C THR A 127 -7.08 1.47 -0.20
N VAL A 128 -7.17 0.68 0.87
CA VAL A 128 -6.40 -0.55 1.05
C VAL A 128 -7.37 -1.69 1.36
N GLU A 129 -7.17 -2.83 0.71
CA GLU A 129 -8.07 -3.96 0.71
C GLU A 129 -7.36 -5.23 1.19
N CYS A 130 -8.06 -5.99 2.02
CA CYS A 130 -7.76 -7.38 2.32
C CYS A 130 -8.44 -8.29 1.28
N GLY A 131 -7.71 -9.29 0.82
CA GLY A 131 -8.16 -10.34 -0.09
C GLY A 131 -8.15 -11.70 0.60
N HIS A 132 -8.62 -12.72 -0.12
CA HIS A 132 -8.69 -14.09 0.40
C HIS A 132 -7.34 -14.65 0.88
N PHE A 133 -6.25 -14.22 0.25
CA PHE A 133 -4.89 -14.70 0.51
C PHE A 133 -4.07 -13.73 1.39
N SER A 134 -4.73 -12.82 2.11
CA SER A 134 -4.02 -11.77 2.86
C SER A 134 -3.30 -12.29 4.09
N GLU A 135 -3.79 -13.36 4.72
CA GLU A 135 -3.27 -13.89 6.00
C GLU A 135 -2.73 -15.33 5.88
N GLU A 136 -2.40 -15.80 4.67
CA GLU A 136 -1.93 -17.18 4.46
C GLU A 136 -0.62 -17.50 5.21
N GLU A 137 0.24 -16.49 5.41
CA GLU A 137 1.54 -16.65 6.05
C GLU A 137 1.54 -16.03 7.45
N ALA A 138 1.75 -16.87 8.47
CA ALA A 138 1.75 -16.42 9.86
C ALA A 138 2.77 -15.30 10.11
N GLY A 139 2.31 -14.20 10.71
CA GLY A 139 3.12 -13.02 10.99
C GLY A 139 3.32 -12.09 9.79
N TYR A 140 2.65 -12.34 8.67
CA TYR A 140 2.63 -11.48 7.49
C TYR A 140 1.20 -11.12 7.09
N MET A 141 1.08 -9.99 6.41
CA MET A 141 -0.16 -9.53 5.80
C MET A 141 0.13 -9.10 4.37
N LYS A 142 -0.59 -9.65 3.40
CA LYS A 142 -0.55 -9.22 2.00
C LYS A 142 -1.79 -8.41 1.67
N LEU A 143 -1.65 -7.08 1.61
CA LEU A 143 -2.75 -6.17 1.28
C LEU A 143 -2.70 -5.75 -0.18
N PHE A 144 -3.82 -5.24 -0.68
CA PHE A 144 -3.99 -4.83 -2.07
C PHE A 144 -4.45 -3.37 -2.12
N ILE A 145 -3.83 -2.57 -2.99
CA ILE A 145 -4.17 -1.14 -3.15
C ILE A 145 -4.66 -0.92 -4.58
N PRO A 146 -5.94 -0.56 -4.78
CA PRO A 146 -6.44 -0.16 -6.10
C PRO A 146 -5.62 0.99 -6.67
N CYS A 147 -5.39 0.98 -7.98
CA CYS A 147 -4.69 2.07 -8.65
C CYS A 147 -5.34 2.45 -9.98
N GLY A 148 -5.26 3.74 -10.31
CA GLY A 148 -5.71 4.29 -11.57
C GLY A 148 -4.93 3.69 -12.75
N GLY A 149 -5.65 3.33 -13.81
CA GLY A 149 -5.05 2.85 -15.05
C GLY A 149 -4.44 1.44 -15.00
N ALA A 150 -4.82 0.63 -14.01
CA ALA A 150 -4.64 -0.82 -14.02
C ALA A 150 -5.96 -1.54 -13.74
N ASP A 151 -6.10 -2.76 -14.25
CA ASP A 151 -7.32 -3.56 -14.06
C ASP A 151 -7.32 -4.33 -12.72
N SER A 152 -6.17 -4.39 -12.03
CA SER A 152 -6.02 -5.12 -10.77
C SER A 152 -5.25 -4.31 -9.72
N PRO A 153 -5.66 -4.39 -8.43
CA PRO A 153 -4.97 -3.70 -7.35
C PRO A 153 -3.56 -4.27 -7.17
N ARG A 154 -2.62 -3.45 -6.68
CA ARG A 154 -1.23 -3.86 -6.50
C ARG A 154 -0.98 -4.36 -5.08
N PRO A 155 -0.26 -5.49 -4.92
CA PRO A 155 0.01 -6.04 -3.61
C PRO A 155 1.13 -5.29 -2.89
N VAL A 156 1.03 -5.26 -1.56
CA VAL A 156 2.09 -4.89 -0.63
C VAL A 156 2.11 -5.91 0.50
N LYS A 157 3.30 -6.40 0.86
CA LYS A 157 3.48 -7.38 1.93
C LYS A 157 4.08 -6.72 3.15
N LEU A 158 3.47 -6.94 4.29
CA LEU A 158 3.83 -6.39 5.59
C LEU A 158 4.18 -7.55 6.52
N ARG A 159 5.09 -7.30 7.46
CA ARG A 159 5.48 -8.25 8.49
C ARG A 159 5.23 -7.67 9.87
N GLN A 160 4.57 -8.43 10.72
CA GLN A 160 4.41 -8.07 12.12
C GLN A 160 5.68 -8.38 12.91
N ARG A 161 6.11 -7.43 13.74
CA ARG A 161 7.16 -7.66 14.73
C ARG A 161 6.54 -8.16 16.02
N GLY A 162 6.86 -9.39 16.40
CA GLY A 162 6.22 -10.06 17.55
C GLY A 162 6.41 -9.38 18.91
N GLN A 163 7.46 -8.57 19.10
CA GLN A 163 7.75 -7.95 20.40
C GLN A 163 6.78 -6.81 20.76
N ASP A 164 6.37 -6.00 19.79
CA ASP A 164 5.56 -4.79 20.00
C ASP A 164 4.33 -4.72 19.08
N GLY A 165 4.07 -5.78 18.30
CA GLY A 165 2.90 -5.91 17.43
C GLY A 165 2.90 -4.97 16.22
N LYS A 166 3.93 -4.14 16.04
CA LYS A 166 4.01 -3.19 14.92
C LYS A 166 4.25 -3.87 13.60
N TRP A 167 3.75 -3.25 12.54
CA TRP A 167 3.87 -3.73 11.17
C TRP A 167 4.96 -2.98 10.42
N PHE A 168 5.73 -3.71 9.63
CA PHE A 168 6.84 -3.19 8.84
C PHE A 168 6.72 -3.63 7.39
N LEU A 169 7.21 -2.79 6.49
CA LEU A 169 7.27 -3.08 5.07
C LEU A 169 8.19 -4.27 4.81
N TRP A 170 7.63 -5.32 4.20
CA TRP A 170 8.37 -6.50 3.77
C TRP A 170 8.68 -6.47 2.27
N GLU A 171 7.65 -6.36 1.43
CA GLU A 171 7.79 -6.27 -0.03
C GLU A 171 6.78 -5.26 -0.59
N GLN A 172 7.18 -4.50 -1.61
CA GLN A 172 6.29 -3.62 -2.35
C GLN A 172 6.30 -3.98 -3.83
N TYR A 173 5.11 -4.05 -4.44
CA TYR A 173 4.91 -4.24 -5.88
C TYR A 173 4.19 -3.03 -6.50
N LEU A 174 4.28 -1.89 -5.82
CA LEU A 174 3.50 -0.69 -6.08
C LEU A 174 4.04 0.14 -7.26
N LEU A 175 5.22 -0.19 -7.77
CA LEU A 175 5.81 0.48 -8.93
C LEU A 175 5.72 -0.37 -10.21
N THR A 176 4.66 -1.15 -10.34
CA THR A 176 4.34 -1.88 -11.57
C THR A 176 3.71 -0.94 -12.58
N GLY A 177 4.00 -1.12 -13.87
CA GLY A 177 3.45 -0.29 -14.94
C GLY A 177 1.91 -0.23 -14.93
N VAL A 178 1.40 0.93 -15.33
CA VAL A 178 -0.02 1.24 -15.56
C VAL A 178 -0.16 1.85 -16.96
N ARG A 179 -1.40 2.07 -17.43
CA ARG A 179 -1.67 2.83 -18.67
C ARG A 179 -0.88 4.14 -18.67
N LEU A 180 -0.34 4.54 -19.83
CA LEU A 180 0.40 5.80 -19.91
C LEU A 180 -0.57 6.98 -19.68
N PRO A 181 -0.12 8.08 -19.04
CA PRO A 181 -0.83 9.35 -19.11
C PRO A 181 -1.21 9.67 -20.55
N LYS A 182 -2.42 10.18 -20.79
CA LYS A 182 -2.90 10.51 -22.15
C LYS A 182 -1.90 11.40 -22.91
N ALA A 183 -1.31 12.38 -22.22
CA ALA A 183 -0.30 13.28 -22.79
C ALA A 183 1.04 12.61 -23.15
N ALA A 184 1.33 11.43 -22.59
CA ALA A 184 2.55 10.66 -22.85
C ALA A 184 2.30 9.43 -23.74
N ASP A 185 1.05 9.18 -24.13
CA ASP A 185 0.68 8.08 -25.01
C ASP A 185 0.77 8.52 -26.49
N PRO A 186 1.74 8.02 -27.27
CA PRO A 186 1.90 8.38 -28.67
C PRO A 186 0.72 7.93 -29.55
N TRP A 187 -0.18 7.08 -29.04
CA TRP A 187 -1.35 6.56 -29.75
C TRP A 187 -2.68 7.17 -29.26
N ALA A 188 -2.65 8.13 -28.34
CA ALA A 188 -3.86 8.75 -27.79
C ALA A 188 -4.60 9.72 -28.76
N CYS A 189 -4.08 9.95 -29.97
CA CYS A 189 -4.72 10.79 -30.99
C CYS A 189 -5.66 9.95 -31.87
N GLY A 190 -6.98 10.15 -31.77
CA GLY A 190 -7.93 9.54 -32.71
C GLY A 190 -9.41 9.39 -32.33
N GLN A 191 -9.90 9.92 -31.20
CA GLN A 191 -11.34 9.85 -30.85
C GLN A 191 -12.00 11.20 -30.55
N ASP A 192 -11.42 12.29 -31.06
CA ASP A 192 -12.13 13.58 -31.07
C ASP A 192 -12.72 13.75 -32.47
N GLY A 193 -13.95 13.25 -32.62
CA GLY A 193 -14.77 13.42 -33.82
C GLY A 193 -15.05 14.90 -34.07
N SER A 194 -14.17 15.55 -34.84
CA SER A 194 -14.51 16.77 -35.56
C SER A 194 -14.98 16.38 -36.96
N ALA A 195 -16.26 15.98 -37.03
CA ALA A 195 -17.01 16.14 -38.28
C ALA A 195 -17.17 17.65 -38.51
N SER A 196 -16.22 18.26 -39.22
CA SER A 196 -16.34 19.62 -39.73
C SER A 196 -15.81 19.69 -41.15
N GLY A 197 -16.74 19.49 -42.09
CA GLY A 197 -16.82 20.19 -43.38
C GLY A 197 -15.62 20.13 -44.32
N ARG A 198 -15.70 19.31 -45.36
CA ARG A 198 -16.16 19.70 -46.71
C ARG A 198 -16.35 18.46 -47.58
#